data_AF-A0A828XY48-F1
#
_entry.id   AF-A0A828XY48-F1
#
_cell.length_a   1.000
_cell.length_b   1.000
_cell.length_c   1.000
_cell.angle_alpha   90.00
_cell.angle_beta   90.00
_cell.angle_gamma   90.00
#
_symmetry.space_group_name_H-M   'P 1'
#
loop_
_entity.id
_entity.type
_entity.pdbx_description
1 polymer ?
#
loop_
_entity_poly.entity_id
_entity_poly.type
_entity_poly.pdbx_seq_one_letter_code
_entity_poly.pdbx_strand_id
1 'polypeptide(L)'
;MSRGVCGVCMLQALQMIAELQEYHSQGPLQSGGYFFNTAPNTNPFISFGQRHPDLDRLLVDIYRVFERFFDTNYTLGYLSAMNLLPQYEWGRTREFTTMSEIRSHIRALIASPPGNIWLLLMTMVHSDGTRGGHAVPILRTSQGLVVIATTMATATFEEYRAALRPTTNLEQIIRNLRGPNSVLTGLSTLQLGRFYRNPLDSMISNRNCTGEGSDRRGTGEYPTSALVNQCSSKSGRCSLQ
;
A
#
# COMPACT_ATOMS: atom_id res chain seq x y z
N MET A 1 20.59 -2.76 4.51
CA MET A 1 19.58 -3.81 4.77
C MET A 1 18.37 -3.54 3.90
N SER A 2 17.82 -4.58 3.26
CA SER A 2 16.54 -4.46 2.53
C SER A 2 15.40 -4.24 3.52
N ARG A 3 14.44 -3.38 3.19
CA ARG A 3 13.25 -3.10 4.00
C ARG A 3 12.02 -3.58 3.24
N GLY A 4 11.41 -4.65 3.73
CA GLY A 4 10.25 -5.26 3.09
C GLY A 4 10.53 -5.82 1.69
N VAL A 5 9.50 -6.44 1.11
CA VAL A 5 9.57 -6.95 -0.27
C VAL A 5 9.53 -5.80 -1.28
N CYS A 6 10.28 -5.91 -2.37
CA CYS A 6 10.40 -4.90 -3.43
C CYS A 6 10.89 -3.50 -2.95
N GLY A 7 11.21 -3.32 -1.67
CA GLY A 7 11.82 -2.12 -1.13
C GLY A 7 11.03 -0.84 -1.42
N VAL A 8 11.70 0.12 -2.05
CA VAL A 8 11.17 1.47 -2.29
C VAL A 8 9.87 1.46 -3.09
N CYS A 9 9.77 0.62 -4.12
CA CYS A 9 8.57 0.61 -4.96
C CYS A 9 7.33 0.12 -4.19
N MET A 10 7.48 -0.81 -3.25
CA MET A 10 6.37 -1.25 -2.40
C MET A 10 5.89 -0.14 -1.47
N LEU A 11 6.82 0.54 -0.80
CA LEU A 11 6.49 1.65 0.10
C LEU A 11 5.82 2.80 -0.67
N GLN A 12 6.32 3.13 -1.87
CA GLN A 12 5.70 4.13 -2.74
C GLN A 12 4.32 3.69 -3.22
N ALA A 13 4.13 2.43 -3.61
CA ALA A 13 2.84 1.93 -4.06
C ALA A 13 1.78 2.05 -2.95
N LEU A 14 2.12 1.66 -1.72
CA LEU A 14 1.21 1.76 -0.58
C LEU A 14 0.93 3.21 -0.17
N GLN A 15 1.92 4.11 -0.24
CA GLN A 15 1.71 5.55 -0.08
C GLN A 15 0.67 6.07 -1.07
N MET A 16 0.84 5.77 -2.36
CA MET A 16 -0.08 6.25 -3.40
C MET A 16 -1.48 5.68 -3.21
N ILE A 17 -1.62 4.41 -2.83
CA ILE A 17 -2.92 3.82 -2.50
C ILE A 17 -3.54 4.53 -1.28
N ALA A 18 -2.78 4.76 -0.21
CA ALA A 18 -3.25 5.43 0.99
C ALA A 18 -3.74 6.85 0.69
N GLU A 19 -2.98 7.63 -0.08
CA GLU A 19 -3.34 9.00 -0.45
C GLU A 19 -4.54 9.04 -1.41
N LEU A 20 -4.64 8.09 -2.35
CA LEU A 20 -5.82 7.95 -3.19
C LEU A 20 -7.06 7.60 -2.39
N GLN A 21 -6.95 6.90 -1.26
CA GLN A 21 -8.11 6.63 -0.41
C GLN A 21 -8.46 7.83 0.47
N GLU A 22 -7.47 8.41 1.13
CA GLU A 22 -7.68 9.47 2.13
C GLU A 22 -8.04 10.82 1.51
N TYR A 23 -7.38 11.19 0.40
CA TYR A 23 -7.40 12.56 -0.12
C TYR A 23 -8.03 12.71 -1.51
N HIS A 24 -8.66 11.66 -2.07
CA HIS A 24 -9.25 11.72 -3.42
C HIS A 24 -10.20 12.89 -3.66
N SER A 25 -10.88 13.37 -2.62
CA SER A 25 -11.85 14.48 -2.69
C SER A 25 -11.23 15.87 -2.44
N GLN A 26 -10.00 15.94 -1.94
CA GLN A 26 -9.37 17.18 -1.45
C GLN A 26 -8.20 17.65 -2.34
N GLY A 27 -7.83 16.87 -3.35
CA GLY A 27 -6.66 17.14 -4.20
C GLY A 27 -5.35 16.66 -3.57
N PRO A 28 -4.23 16.80 -4.28
CA PRO A 28 -2.94 16.30 -3.82
C PRO A 28 -2.43 17.12 -2.62
N LEU A 29 -1.75 16.43 -1.71
CA LEU A 29 -1.05 17.06 -0.60
C LEU A 29 0.01 18.05 -1.12
N GLN A 30 0.05 19.24 -0.53
CA GLN A 30 1.03 20.27 -0.89
C GLN A 30 2.40 20.05 -0.21
N SER A 31 2.43 19.26 0.85
CA SER A 31 3.66 18.89 1.56
C SER A 31 3.46 17.58 2.34
N GLY A 32 4.57 16.92 2.67
CA GLY A 32 4.54 15.69 3.44
C GLY A 32 4.06 14.49 2.62
N GLY A 33 3.20 13.68 3.22
CA GLY A 33 2.68 12.46 2.64
C GLY A 33 2.14 11.51 3.72
N TYR A 34 1.37 10.50 3.33
CA TYR A 34 0.69 9.58 4.25
C TYR A 34 1.67 8.86 5.21
N PHE A 35 2.62 8.07 4.69
CA PHE A 35 3.64 7.36 5.47
C PHE A 35 4.97 8.10 5.55
N PHE A 36 5.39 8.75 4.47
CA PHE A 36 6.66 9.47 4.40
C PHE A 36 6.48 10.82 3.70
N ASN A 37 7.43 11.72 3.93
CA ASN A 37 7.47 13.01 3.24
C ASN A 37 7.95 12.78 1.81
N THR A 38 7.11 13.14 0.85
CA THR A 38 7.47 13.11 -0.57
C THR A 38 8.57 14.13 -0.86
N ALA A 39 9.65 13.68 -1.51
CA ALA A 39 10.77 14.52 -1.90
C ALA A 39 11.48 13.90 -3.11
N PRO A 40 11.96 14.72 -4.06
CA PRO A 40 12.70 14.22 -5.21
C PRO A 40 14.02 13.56 -4.77
N ASN A 41 14.42 12.50 -5.47
CA ASN A 41 15.72 11.83 -5.30
C ASN A 41 16.08 11.44 -3.85
N THR A 42 15.07 11.22 -3.02
CA THR A 42 15.25 10.93 -1.60
C THR A 42 14.78 9.51 -1.30
N ASN A 43 15.56 8.78 -0.50
CA ASN A 43 15.14 7.46 -0.03
C ASN A 43 13.95 7.61 0.93
N PRO A 44 12.74 7.11 0.58
CA PRO A 44 11.55 7.31 1.41
C PRO A 44 11.66 6.63 2.77
N PHE A 45 12.51 5.61 2.91
CA PHE A 45 12.70 4.91 4.18
C PHE A 45 13.37 5.76 5.27
N ILE A 46 14.05 6.86 4.89
CA ILE A 46 14.62 7.78 5.89
C ILE A 46 13.47 8.49 6.63
N SER A 47 12.56 9.12 5.87
CA SER A 47 11.40 9.80 6.47
C SER A 47 10.42 8.80 7.09
N PHE A 48 10.21 7.65 6.45
CA PHE A 48 9.36 6.60 7.00
C PHE A 48 9.87 6.09 8.35
N GLY A 49 11.16 5.74 8.46
CA GLY A 49 11.74 5.25 9.72
C GLY A 49 11.75 6.28 10.83
N GLN A 50 11.83 7.57 10.51
CA GLN A 50 11.71 8.66 11.49
C GLN A 50 10.26 8.83 11.98
N ARG A 51 9.27 8.71 11.08
CA ARG A 51 7.85 8.93 11.40
C ARG A 51 7.18 7.70 12.00
N HIS A 52 7.61 6.50 11.59
CA HIS A 52 6.99 5.22 11.94
C HIS A 52 8.07 4.16 12.25
N PRO A 53 8.89 4.35 13.30
CA PRO A 53 10.04 3.49 13.60
C PRO A 53 9.65 2.02 13.83
N ASP A 54 8.50 1.76 14.44
CA ASP A 54 8.03 0.39 14.67
C ASP A 54 7.55 -0.29 13.39
N LEU A 55 6.91 0.44 12.48
CA LEU A 55 6.56 -0.10 11.16
C LEU A 55 7.81 -0.32 10.30
N ASP A 56 8.83 0.55 10.38
CA ASP A 56 10.12 0.34 9.72
C ASP A 56 10.80 -0.94 10.20
N ARG A 57 10.85 -1.15 11.53
CA ARG A 57 11.36 -2.38 12.12
C ARG A 57 10.53 -3.60 11.70
N LEU A 58 9.21 -3.49 11.71
CA LEU A 58 8.31 -4.56 11.30
C LEU A 58 8.54 -4.98 9.85
N LEU A 59 8.77 -4.06 8.93
CA LEU A 59 9.08 -4.42 7.53
C LEU A 59 10.42 -5.15 7.40
N VAL A 60 11.41 -4.81 8.23
CA VAL A 60 12.68 -5.54 8.31
C VAL A 60 12.44 -6.95 8.88
N ASP A 61 11.65 -7.06 9.94
CA ASP A 61 11.38 -8.33 10.61
C ASP A 61 10.53 -9.27 9.77
N ILE A 62 9.47 -8.77 9.12
CA ILE A 62 8.65 -9.54 8.18
C ILE A 62 9.56 -10.14 7.10
N TYR A 63 10.40 -9.33 6.50
CA TYR A 63 11.30 -9.79 5.44
C TYR A 63 12.29 -10.82 5.99
N ARG A 64 13.01 -10.51 7.08
CA ARG A 64 14.06 -11.36 7.65
C ARG A 64 13.53 -12.71 8.16
N VAL A 65 12.37 -12.72 8.81
CA VAL A 65 11.78 -13.93 9.39
C VAL A 65 11.15 -14.77 8.28
N PHE A 66 10.32 -14.16 7.44
CA PHE A 66 9.46 -14.90 6.53
C PHE A 66 10.08 -15.19 5.16
N GLU A 67 11.17 -14.54 4.73
CA GLU A 67 11.85 -14.93 3.48
C GLU A 67 12.33 -16.39 3.50
N ARG A 68 12.60 -16.93 4.69
CA ARG A 68 13.06 -18.32 4.86
C ARG A 68 11.95 -19.34 4.79
N PHE A 69 10.70 -18.90 4.98
CA PHE A 69 9.53 -19.77 5.04
C PHE A 69 8.66 -19.67 3.78
N PHE A 70 8.79 -18.59 3.00
CA PHE A 70 8.02 -18.40 1.78
C PHE A 70 8.95 -18.14 0.60
N ASP A 71 8.85 -19.00 -0.41
CA ASP A 71 9.57 -18.87 -1.67
C ASP A 71 9.08 -17.72 -2.56
N THR A 72 8.08 -16.95 -2.11
CA THR A 72 7.44 -15.94 -2.96
C THR A 72 7.35 -14.56 -2.33
N ASN A 73 7.75 -13.57 -3.12
CA ASN A 73 7.60 -12.15 -2.83
C ASN A 73 6.13 -11.74 -2.58
N TYR A 74 5.17 -12.56 -3.00
CA TYR A 74 3.73 -12.27 -2.88
C TYR A 74 3.23 -12.35 -1.44
N THR A 75 3.60 -13.40 -0.71
CA THR A 75 3.20 -13.52 0.71
C THR A 75 3.77 -12.38 1.54
N LEU A 76 5.04 -12.04 1.32
CA LEU A 76 5.69 -10.90 1.98
C LEU A 76 5.05 -9.56 1.60
N GLY A 77 4.60 -9.43 0.35
CA GLY A 77 3.89 -8.24 -0.12
C GLY A 77 2.52 -8.09 0.51
N TYR A 78 1.79 -9.19 0.65
CA TYR A 78 0.53 -9.21 1.38
C TYR A 78 0.71 -8.84 2.85
N LEU A 79 1.70 -9.42 3.55
CA LEU A 79 1.98 -9.08 4.94
C LEU A 79 2.37 -7.60 5.09
N SER A 80 3.19 -7.07 4.17
CA SER A 80 3.52 -5.64 4.16
C SER A 80 2.27 -4.76 3.97
N ALA A 81 1.39 -5.10 3.02
CA ALA A 81 0.17 -4.35 2.75
C ALA A 81 -0.79 -4.36 3.94
N MET A 82 -1.01 -5.52 4.57
CA MET A 82 -1.85 -5.64 5.76
C MET A 82 -1.33 -4.84 6.96
N ASN A 83 -0.01 -4.75 7.14
CA ASN A 83 0.55 -4.04 8.29
C ASN A 83 0.62 -2.53 8.09
N LEU A 84 0.81 -2.06 6.85
CA LEU A 84 0.85 -0.63 6.54
C LEU A 84 -0.53 -0.04 6.33
N LEU A 85 -1.47 -0.81 5.77
CA LEU A 85 -2.86 -0.42 5.54
C LEU A 85 -3.83 -1.43 6.17
N PRO A 86 -3.81 -1.60 7.51
CA PRO A 86 -4.61 -2.61 8.23
C PRO A 86 -6.11 -2.34 8.20
N GLN A 87 -6.52 -1.10 7.92
CA GLN A 87 -7.93 -0.71 7.85
C GLN A 87 -8.60 -1.17 6.55
N TYR A 88 -7.88 -1.81 5.63
CA TYR A 88 -8.44 -2.36 4.40
C TYR A 88 -8.33 -3.88 4.35
N GLU A 89 -9.39 -4.52 3.87
CA GLU A 89 -9.30 -5.90 3.43
C GLU A 89 -8.49 -6.01 2.14
N TRP A 90 -7.62 -7.00 2.04
CA TRP A 90 -6.79 -7.23 0.86
C TRP A 90 -7.17 -8.56 0.21
N GLY A 91 -7.97 -8.50 -0.85
CA GLY A 91 -8.34 -9.67 -1.66
C GLY A 91 -7.15 -10.16 -2.47
N ARG A 92 -6.79 -11.44 -2.38
CA ARG A 92 -5.52 -11.96 -2.91
C ARG A 92 -5.75 -12.89 -4.10
N THR A 93 -4.92 -12.78 -5.12
CA THR A 93 -4.75 -13.86 -6.10
C THR A 93 -3.57 -14.74 -5.74
N ARG A 94 -3.51 -15.93 -6.35
CA ARG A 94 -2.24 -16.65 -6.47
C ARG A 94 -1.26 -15.88 -7.35
N GLU A 95 -0.02 -16.35 -7.38
CA GLU A 95 0.93 -15.98 -8.43
C GLU A 95 0.55 -16.64 -9.77
N PHE A 96 0.60 -15.84 -10.84
CA PHE A 96 0.55 -16.28 -12.22
C PHE A 96 1.97 -16.28 -12.78
N THR A 97 2.44 -17.44 -13.27
CA THR A 97 3.84 -17.63 -13.69
C THR A 97 4.00 -17.84 -15.19
N THR A 98 2.89 -17.92 -15.93
CA THR A 98 2.90 -18.02 -17.40
C THR A 98 2.29 -16.78 -18.05
N MET A 99 2.81 -16.40 -19.22
CA MET A 99 2.29 -15.23 -19.96
C MET A 99 0.81 -15.39 -20.37
N SER A 100 0.35 -16.63 -20.58
CA SER A 100 -1.06 -16.91 -20.88
C SER A 100 -1.96 -16.56 -19.68
N GLU A 101 -1.57 -17.01 -18.48
CA GLU A 101 -2.29 -16.69 -17.24
C GLU A 101 -2.23 -15.20 -16.92
N ILE A 102 -1.07 -14.57 -17.07
CA ILE A 102 -0.88 -13.13 -16.86
C ILE A 102 -1.81 -12.34 -17.78
N ARG A 103 -1.84 -12.69 -19.08
CA ARG A 103 -2.75 -12.05 -20.05
C ARG A 103 -4.21 -12.26 -19.69
N SER A 104 -4.58 -13.46 -19.26
CA SER A 104 -5.94 -13.77 -18.80
C SER A 104 -6.33 -12.91 -17.60
N HIS A 105 -5.45 -12.80 -16.60
CA HIS A 105 -5.68 -12.01 -15.41
C HIS A 105 -5.81 -10.52 -15.72
N ILE A 106 -4.93 -9.95 -16.54
CA ILE A 106 -5.04 -8.54 -16.95
C ILE A 106 -6.36 -8.27 -17.68
N ARG A 107 -6.85 -9.20 -18.52
CA ARG A 107 -8.19 -9.07 -19.13
C ARG A 107 -9.29 -9.03 -18.07
N ALA A 108 -9.20 -9.82 -17.02
CA ALA A 108 -10.16 -9.77 -15.90
C ALA A 108 -10.11 -8.43 -15.15
N LEU A 109 -8.91 -7.85 -14.94
CA LEU A 109 -8.76 -6.52 -14.38
C LEU A 109 -9.41 -5.44 -15.28
N ILE A 110 -9.23 -5.52 -16.60
CA ILE A 110 -9.87 -4.60 -17.57
C ILE A 110 -11.39 -4.73 -17.53
N ALA A 111 -11.91 -5.96 -17.42
CA ALA A 111 -13.34 -6.23 -17.36
C ALA A 111 -13.98 -5.87 -16.00
N SER A 112 -13.16 -5.59 -14.98
CA SER A 112 -13.66 -5.24 -13.64
C SER A 112 -14.34 -3.86 -13.63
N PRO A 113 -15.26 -3.62 -12.68
CA PRO A 113 -15.92 -2.32 -12.54
C PRO A 113 -14.93 -1.16 -12.29
N PRO A 114 -15.20 0.05 -12.80
CA PRO A 114 -14.49 1.27 -12.39
C PRO A 114 -14.49 1.48 -10.88
N GLY A 115 -13.40 2.06 -10.36
CA GLY A 115 -13.19 2.34 -8.93
C GLY A 115 -12.38 1.28 -8.19
N ASN A 116 -12.11 0.12 -8.80
CA ASN A 116 -11.25 -0.89 -8.19
C ASN A 116 -9.78 -0.45 -8.21
N ILE A 117 -9.09 -0.70 -7.09
CA ILE A 117 -7.66 -0.48 -6.91
C ILE A 117 -7.01 -1.81 -6.54
N TRP A 118 -5.86 -2.09 -7.15
CA TRP A 118 -5.03 -3.22 -6.79
C TRP A 118 -3.60 -2.76 -6.54
N LEU A 119 -2.94 -3.41 -5.59
CA LEU A 119 -1.49 -3.47 -5.55
C LEU A 119 -1.04 -4.67 -6.38
N LEU A 120 -0.32 -4.40 -7.47
CA LEU A 120 0.35 -5.45 -8.24
C LEU A 120 1.72 -5.72 -7.66
N LEU A 121 2.04 -7.00 -7.55
CA LEU A 121 3.37 -7.51 -7.25
C LEU A 121 3.83 -8.31 -8.46
N MET A 122 5.04 -8.06 -8.92
CA MET A 122 5.56 -8.72 -10.11
C MET A 122 7.01 -9.15 -9.95
N THR A 123 7.38 -10.18 -10.69
CA THR A 123 8.76 -10.59 -10.87
C THR A 123 9.15 -10.45 -12.33
N MET A 124 10.39 -10.04 -12.55
CA MET A 124 10.94 -9.77 -13.86
C MET A 124 12.35 -10.36 -13.97
N VAL A 125 12.73 -10.69 -15.20
CA VAL A 125 14.10 -10.95 -15.59
C VAL A 125 14.56 -9.79 -16.46
N HIS A 126 15.65 -9.12 -16.08
CA HIS A 126 16.25 -8.06 -16.87
C HIS A 126 17.15 -8.63 -17.97
N SER A 127 17.51 -7.79 -18.95
CA SER A 127 18.37 -8.19 -20.07
C SER A 127 19.74 -8.72 -19.67
N ASP A 128 20.23 -8.36 -18.48
CA ASP A 128 21.48 -8.87 -17.90
C ASP A 128 21.31 -10.22 -17.17
N GLY A 129 20.11 -10.80 -17.19
CA GLY A 129 19.78 -12.07 -16.54
C GLY A 129 19.42 -11.94 -15.05
N THR A 130 19.55 -10.75 -14.45
CA THR A 130 19.18 -10.55 -13.05
C THR A 130 17.67 -10.63 -12.85
N ARG A 131 17.26 -11.17 -11.70
CA ARG A 131 15.85 -11.21 -11.29
C ARG A 131 15.54 -10.04 -10.38
N GLY A 132 14.40 -9.40 -10.62
CA GLY A 132 13.90 -8.29 -9.80
C GLY A 132 12.43 -8.47 -9.42
N GLY A 133 12.08 -7.98 -8.24
CA GLY A 133 10.68 -7.80 -7.84
C GLY A 133 10.27 -6.34 -7.98
N HIS A 134 9.03 -6.07 -8.34
CA HIS A 134 8.49 -4.71 -8.44
C HIS A 134 7.04 -4.64 -7.95
N ALA A 135 6.63 -3.45 -7.50
CA ALA A 135 5.31 -3.22 -6.95
C ALA A 135 4.74 -1.90 -7.48
N VAL A 136 3.49 -1.94 -7.95
CA VAL A 136 2.79 -0.76 -8.50
C VAL A 136 1.31 -0.79 -8.13
N PRO A 137 0.66 0.36 -7.89
CA PRO A 137 -0.79 0.45 -7.92
C PRO A 137 -1.31 0.30 -9.35
N ILE A 138 -2.45 -0.37 -9.50
CA ILE A 138 -3.32 -0.26 -10.67
C ILE A 138 -4.68 0.28 -10.25
N LEU A 139 -5.19 1.24 -11.00
CA LEU A 139 -6.55 1.77 -10.87
C LEU A 139 -7.38 1.41 -12.09
N ARG A 140 -8.59 0.87 -11.89
CA ARG A 140 -9.60 0.75 -12.94
C ARG A 140 -10.42 2.03 -13.00
N THR A 141 -10.28 2.80 -14.07
CA THR A 141 -11.10 3.98 -14.36
C THR A 141 -12.28 3.61 -15.27
N SER A 142 -13.09 4.55 -15.75
CA SER A 142 -14.06 4.27 -16.82
C SER A 142 -13.38 4.03 -18.18
N GLN A 143 -12.22 4.63 -18.41
CA GLN A 143 -11.50 4.63 -19.70
C GLN A 143 -10.53 3.46 -19.87
N GLY A 144 -10.10 2.81 -18.78
CA GLY A 144 -9.20 1.67 -18.85
C GLY A 144 -8.53 1.36 -17.51
N LEU A 145 -7.42 0.64 -17.57
CA LEU A 145 -6.49 0.51 -16.45
C LEU A 145 -5.44 1.62 -16.51
N VAL A 146 -5.11 2.15 -15.34
CA VAL A 146 -3.98 3.05 -15.13
C VAL A 146 -2.95 2.28 -14.31
N VAL A 147 -1.73 2.14 -14.84
CA VAL A 147 -0.58 1.62 -14.09
C VAL A 147 0.16 2.82 -13.51
N ILE A 148 0.21 2.93 -12.19
CA ILE A 148 0.87 4.04 -11.52
C ILE A 148 2.31 3.63 -11.24
N ALA A 149 3.24 4.10 -12.06
CA ALA A 149 4.62 3.68 -11.94
C ALA A 149 5.26 4.17 -10.63
N THR A 150 6.07 3.30 -10.02
CA THR A 150 6.91 3.57 -8.86
C THR A 150 8.37 3.68 -9.29
N THR A 151 9.22 4.28 -8.46
CA THR A 151 10.67 4.40 -8.71
C THR A 151 11.06 5.04 -10.04
N MET A 152 10.27 5.99 -10.55
CA MET A 152 10.60 6.75 -11.76
C MET A 152 11.51 7.96 -11.47
N ALA A 153 12.67 7.72 -10.85
CA ALA A 153 13.54 8.79 -10.35
C ALA A 153 14.05 9.76 -11.45
N THR A 154 14.17 9.28 -12.69
CA THR A 154 14.72 10.06 -13.81
C THR A 154 13.66 10.64 -14.74
N ALA A 155 12.37 10.34 -14.52
CA ALA A 155 11.31 10.82 -15.39
C ALA A 155 10.95 12.27 -15.08
N THR A 156 10.71 13.04 -16.13
CA THR A 156 10.09 14.36 -16.01
C THR A 156 8.63 14.23 -15.56
N PHE A 157 8.07 15.32 -15.03
CA PHE A 157 6.65 15.37 -14.69
C PHE A 157 5.75 15.04 -15.88
N GLU A 158 6.11 15.50 -17.08
CA GLU A 158 5.35 15.26 -18.30
C GLU A 158 5.38 13.80 -18.74
N GLU A 159 6.54 13.15 -18.65
CA GLU A 159 6.67 11.71 -18.91
C GLU A 159 5.87 10.89 -17.90
N TYR A 160 5.94 11.26 -16.61
CA TYR A 160 5.16 10.61 -15.56
C TYR A 160 3.65 10.75 -15.83
N ARG A 161 3.20 11.97 -16.14
CA ARG A 161 1.79 12.25 -16.48
C ARG A 161 1.33 11.49 -17.71
N ALA A 162 2.18 11.38 -18.74
CA ALA A 162 1.87 10.61 -19.93
C ALA A 162 1.76 9.10 -19.65
N ALA A 163 2.57 8.56 -18.73
CA ALA A 163 2.51 7.16 -18.32
C ALA A 163 1.22 6.79 -17.59
N LEU A 164 0.55 7.77 -16.95
CA LEU A 164 -0.72 7.58 -16.25
C LEU A 164 -1.96 7.52 -17.16
N ARG A 165 -1.79 7.55 -18.49
CA ARG A 165 -2.91 7.48 -19.43
C ARG A 165 -3.65 6.14 -19.30
N PRO A 166 -4.97 6.14 -19.05
CA PRO A 166 -5.76 4.92 -19.01
C PRO A 166 -5.72 4.18 -20.34
N THR A 167 -5.68 2.85 -20.30
CA THR A 167 -5.75 2.03 -21.52
C THR A 167 -6.42 0.68 -21.29
N THR A 168 -7.06 0.15 -22.32
CA THR A 168 -7.58 -1.23 -22.40
C THR A 168 -6.70 -2.12 -23.29
N ASN A 169 -5.63 -1.58 -23.86
CA ASN A 169 -4.72 -2.34 -24.70
C ASN A 169 -3.84 -3.23 -23.82
N LEU A 170 -4.11 -4.54 -23.87
CA LEU A 170 -3.42 -5.57 -23.08
C LEU A 170 -1.90 -5.50 -23.20
N GLU A 171 -1.38 -5.34 -24.41
CA GLU A 171 0.07 -5.31 -24.64
C GLU A 171 0.68 -3.99 -24.15
N GLN A 172 -0.06 -2.87 -24.20
CA GLN A 172 0.40 -1.63 -23.58
C GLN A 172 0.46 -1.75 -22.05
N ILE A 173 -0.52 -2.41 -21.43
CA ILE A 173 -0.51 -2.64 -19.98
C ILE A 173 0.70 -3.49 -19.58
N ILE A 174 0.96 -4.58 -20.29
CA ILE A 174 2.13 -5.45 -20.02
C ILE A 174 3.44 -4.66 -20.19
N ARG A 175 3.55 -3.79 -21.20
CA ARG A 175 4.71 -2.90 -21.37
C ARG A 175 4.87 -1.94 -20.21
N ASN A 176 3.78 -1.30 -19.76
CA ASN A 176 3.80 -0.37 -18.64
C ASN A 176 4.22 -1.06 -17.33
N LEU A 177 3.89 -2.35 -17.16
CA LEU A 177 4.25 -3.11 -15.97
C LEU A 177 5.74 -3.46 -15.91
N ARG A 178 6.29 -3.98 -17.01
CA ARG A 178 7.67 -4.48 -16.99
C ARG A 178 8.72 -3.37 -17.11
N GLY A 179 8.37 -2.24 -17.74
CA GLY A 179 9.34 -1.21 -18.11
C GLY A 179 10.24 -1.62 -19.28
N PRO A 180 11.28 -0.83 -19.60
CA PRO A 180 12.22 -1.18 -20.67
C PRO A 180 13.16 -2.32 -20.25
N ASN A 181 13.62 -3.12 -21.22
CA ASN A 181 14.68 -4.13 -21.06
C ASN A 181 14.44 -5.23 -20.01
N SER A 182 13.18 -5.58 -19.77
CA SER A 182 12.81 -6.67 -18.88
C SER A 182 11.70 -7.55 -19.47
N VAL A 183 11.58 -8.75 -18.94
CA VAL A 183 10.49 -9.69 -19.23
C VAL A 183 9.76 -10.00 -17.93
N LEU A 184 8.44 -9.82 -17.96
CA LEU A 184 7.56 -10.19 -16.86
C LEU A 184 7.48 -11.72 -16.75
N THR A 185 7.86 -12.26 -15.60
CA THR A 185 7.89 -13.71 -15.33
C THR A 185 6.89 -14.15 -14.28
N GLY A 186 6.38 -13.22 -13.47
CA GLY A 186 5.38 -13.50 -12.45
C GLY A 186 4.54 -12.28 -12.13
N LEU A 187 3.27 -12.51 -11.78
CA LEU A 187 2.33 -11.46 -11.42
C LEU A 187 1.36 -11.97 -10.36
N SER A 188 1.04 -11.14 -9.38
CA SER A 188 -0.14 -11.31 -8.52
C SER A 188 -0.75 -9.95 -8.21
N THR A 189 -1.99 -9.98 -7.70
CA THR A 189 -2.71 -8.76 -7.32
C THR A 189 -3.28 -8.89 -5.92
N LEU A 190 -3.15 -7.81 -5.15
CA LEU A 190 -3.87 -7.60 -3.91
C LEU A 190 -4.92 -6.51 -4.18
N GLN A 191 -6.18 -6.90 -4.28
CA GLN A 191 -7.30 -5.98 -4.43
C GLN A 191 -7.55 -5.25 -3.12
N LEU A 192 -7.57 -3.92 -3.18
CA LEU A 192 -8.04 -3.12 -2.08
C LEU A 192 -9.56 -3.31 -1.96
N GLY A 193 -9.97 -4.01 -0.91
CA GLY A 193 -11.34 -4.37 -0.62
C GLY A 193 -12.04 -3.31 0.22
N ARG A 194 -12.95 -3.79 1.09
CA ARG A 194 -13.73 -2.90 1.95
C ARG A 194 -12.83 -2.29 3.02
N PHE A 195 -13.17 -1.06 3.40
CA PHE A 195 -12.67 -0.45 4.63
C PHE A 195 -13.24 -1.23 5.81
N TYR A 196 -12.37 -1.93 6.54
CA TYR A 196 -12.74 -2.56 7.80
C TYR A 196 -12.89 -1.46 8.86
N ARG A 197 -14.13 -1.14 9.22
CA ARG A 197 -14.38 -0.35 10.43
C ARG A 197 -14.18 -1.28 11.61
N ASN A 198 -13.10 -1.11 12.36
CA ASN A 198 -12.98 -1.79 13.64
C ASN A 198 -14.18 -1.37 14.50
N PRO A 199 -15.03 -2.30 14.97
CA PRO A 199 -16.15 -1.94 15.82
C PRO A 199 -15.69 -1.15 17.06
N LEU A 200 -14.46 -1.39 17.53
CA LEU A 200 -13.85 -0.63 18.61
C LEU A 200 -13.57 0.84 18.28
N ASP A 201 -13.39 1.22 17.01
CA ASP A 201 -13.22 2.63 16.61
C ASP A 201 -14.53 3.43 16.78
N SER A 202 -15.69 2.75 16.78
CA SER A 202 -16.97 3.36 17.17
C SER A 202 -17.21 3.37 18.68
N MET A 203 -16.48 2.53 19.44
CA MET A 203 -16.60 2.44 20.91
C MET A 203 -15.54 3.28 21.63
N ILE A 204 -14.43 3.61 20.97
CA ILE A 204 -13.27 4.32 21.53
C ILE A 204 -12.94 5.50 20.61
N SER A 205 -13.32 6.72 21.03
CA SER A 205 -12.95 7.94 20.31
C SER A 205 -11.46 8.25 20.50
N ASN A 206 -10.65 7.93 19.50
CA ASN A 206 -9.25 8.33 19.43
C ASN A 206 -9.05 9.71 18.75
N ARG A 207 -10.13 10.46 18.50
CA ARG A 207 -10.04 11.78 17.87
C ARG A 207 -9.45 12.78 18.88
N ASN A 208 -8.18 13.12 18.69
CA ASN A 208 -7.42 14.12 19.44
C ASN A 208 -7.02 13.78 20.89
N CYS A 209 -6.45 12.59 21.12
CA CYS A 209 -5.81 12.27 22.42
C CYS A 209 -4.49 13.02 22.67
N THR A 210 -4.06 13.92 21.79
CA THR A 210 -2.78 14.67 21.90
C THR A 210 -2.77 15.66 23.07
N GLY A 211 -3.94 16.01 23.61
CA GLY A 211 -4.05 17.02 24.67
C GLY A 211 -3.87 18.46 24.18
N GLU A 212 -3.81 18.71 22.86
CA GLU A 212 -3.68 20.05 22.30
C GLU A 212 -5.05 20.68 21.97
N GLY A 213 -5.40 21.73 22.71
CA GLY A 213 -6.66 22.48 22.65
C GLY A 213 -6.90 23.28 23.94
N SER A 214 -7.80 24.27 23.95
CA SER A 214 -8.06 25.14 25.12
C SER A 214 -8.96 24.52 26.21
N ASP A 215 -9.68 23.42 25.91
CA ASP A 215 -10.58 22.71 26.82
C ASP A 215 -10.27 21.19 26.85
N ARG A 216 -9.16 20.84 27.52
CA ARG A 216 -8.43 19.56 27.34
C ARG A 216 -9.05 18.36 28.10
N ARG A 217 -9.40 17.30 27.36
CA ARG A 217 -9.42 15.91 27.87
C ARG A 217 -8.66 15.00 26.89
N GLY A 218 -7.33 14.96 27.03
CA GLY A 218 -6.46 14.00 26.34
C GLY A 218 -5.15 13.92 27.09
N THR A 219 -4.70 12.71 27.43
CA THR A 219 -3.50 12.48 28.26
C THR A 219 -2.21 12.39 27.46
N GLY A 220 -2.27 12.34 26.12
CA GLY A 220 -1.10 12.13 25.27
C GLY A 220 -0.50 10.72 25.35
N GLU A 221 -1.11 9.82 26.12
CA GLU A 221 -0.63 8.45 26.35
C GLU A 221 -1.36 7.43 25.47
N TYR A 222 -0.69 6.34 25.12
CA TYR A 222 -1.34 5.20 24.47
C TYR A 222 -2.39 4.60 25.42
N PRO A 223 -3.60 4.28 24.93
CA PRO A 223 -4.61 3.64 25.76
C PRO A 223 -4.08 2.30 26.27
N THR A 224 -3.91 2.19 27.59
CA THR A 224 -3.65 0.91 28.25
C THR A 224 -4.97 0.15 28.40
N SER A 225 -4.93 -1.17 28.50
CA SER A 225 -6.14 -1.98 28.72
C SER A 225 -6.90 -1.56 29.99
N ALA A 226 -6.23 -0.93 30.95
CA ALA A 226 -6.83 -0.36 32.14
C ALA A 226 -7.65 0.93 31.87
N LEU A 227 -7.48 1.59 30.73
CA LEU A 227 -8.20 2.80 30.33
C LEU A 227 -9.43 2.48 29.46
N VAL A 228 -9.50 1.28 28.91
CA VAL A 228 -10.64 0.80 28.11
C VAL A 228 -11.58 0.03 29.04
N ASN A 229 -12.83 0.49 29.18
CA ASN A 229 -13.86 -0.09 30.06
C ASN A 229 -13.56 -0.01 31.57
N GLN A 230 -13.21 1.17 32.09
CA GLN A 230 -13.33 1.41 33.55
C GLN A 230 -14.81 1.48 33.95
N CYS A 231 -15.45 0.33 34.12
CA CYS A 231 -16.72 0.28 34.84
C CYS A 231 -16.42 0.59 36.31
N SER A 232 -17.12 1.54 36.91
CA SER A 232 -16.95 1.81 38.34
C SER A 232 -17.22 0.52 39.11
N SER A 233 -16.27 0.08 39.94
CA SER A 233 -16.33 -1.19 40.68
C SER A 233 -17.52 -1.28 41.65
N LYS A 234 -18.23 -0.17 41.88
CA LYS A 234 -19.44 -0.12 42.73
C LYS A 234 -20.76 -0.34 41.99
N SER A 235 -20.84 -0.20 40.66
CA SER A 235 -22.12 -0.32 39.93
C SER A 235 -22.13 -1.36 38.81
N GLY A 236 -20.97 -1.91 38.42
CA GLY A 236 -20.88 -3.00 37.43
C GLY A 236 -21.44 -2.66 36.04
N ARG A 237 -21.76 -1.39 35.76
CA ARG A 237 -22.30 -0.94 34.48
C ARG A 237 -21.35 0.09 33.87
N CYS A 238 -20.84 -0.23 32.68
CA CYS A 238 -20.17 0.74 31.82
C CYS A 238 -21.25 1.54 31.08
N SER A 239 -21.22 2.87 31.23
CA SER A 239 -22.10 3.78 30.48
C SER A 239 -21.53 3.99 29.09
N LEU A 240 -22.10 3.35 28.08
CA LEU A 240 -22.00 3.83 26.70
C LEU A 240 -23.13 4.87 26.53
N GLN A 241 -22.76 6.15 26.44
CA GLN A 241 -23.61 7.19 25.86
C GLN A 241 -23.04 7.57 24.50
#